data_AF-A0A4Y9REM4-F1
#
_entry.id   AF-A0A4Y9REM4-F1
#
_cell.length_a   1.000
_cell.length_b   1.000
_cell.length_c   1.000
_cell.angle_alpha   90.00
_cell.angle_beta   90.00
_cell.angle_gamma   90.00
#
_symmetry.space_group_name_H-M   'P 1'
#
loop_
_entity.id
_entity.type
_entity.pdbx_description
1 polymer ?
#
loop_
_entity_poly.entity_id
_entity_poly.type
_entity_poly.pdbx_seq_one_letter_code
_entity_poly.pdbx_strand_id
1 'polypeptide(L)'
;MKRSTIRAAALTGVVLAFGVTASGCASHRFVRDNIAVVDARVDQTDANVARVEGTAGEALQRANAAHKLAEGKFLYEVVLSDDSVKFPVSGDSLSPEAEQRLTEFAQRLKSENRNVYLEIQGHTDATGPDQVNQRLGEQRAEAVRRFMSRQGIALNRMATISYGADAPVAPNNTRDGRAQNRRVAIVVLS
;
A
#
# COMPACT_ATOMS: atom_id res chain seq x y z
N MET A 1 -89.07 1.01 -75.02
CA MET A 1 -90.08 0.12 -74.40
C MET A 1 -89.39 -1.17 -73.93
N LYS A 2 -89.78 -1.68 -72.75
CA LYS A 2 -89.39 -2.93 -72.04
C LYS A 2 -87.99 -2.93 -71.40
N ARG A 3 -87.80 -2.70 -70.09
CA ARG A 3 -88.18 -3.39 -68.82
C ARG A 3 -87.41 -4.69 -68.52
N SER A 4 -86.74 -4.68 -67.33
CA SER A 4 -86.71 -5.75 -66.31
C SER A 4 -85.74 -6.95 -66.54
N THR A 5 -84.94 -7.51 -65.61
CA THR A 5 -84.76 -7.41 -64.13
C THR A 5 -83.60 -8.30 -63.63
N ILE A 6 -82.87 -7.84 -62.59
CA ILE A 6 -82.35 -8.50 -61.35
C ILE A 6 -81.41 -9.74 -61.43
N ARG A 7 -80.22 -9.66 -60.78
CA ARG A 7 -79.85 -10.41 -59.53
C ARG A 7 -78.41 -10.12 -59.01
N ALA A 8 -78.37 -9.74 -57.73
CA ALA A 8 -77.41 -10.06 -56.65
C ALA A 8 -75.89 -9.86 -56.82
N ALA A 9 -75.29 -9.04 -55.94
CA ALA A 9 -74.47 -9.50 -54.80
C ALA A 9 -73.91 -8.29 -54.02
N ALA A 10 -74.20 -8.27 -52.71
CA ALA A 10 -73.56 -7.40 -51.73
C ALA A 10 -72.11 -7.83 -51.49
N LEU A 11 -71.21 -6.91 -51.13
CA LEU A 11 -70.33 -6.96 -49.95
C LEU A 11 -69.20 -5.92 -50.02
N THR A 12 -69.20 -5.04 -49.01
CA THR A 12 -68.05 -4.51 -48.24
C THR A 12 -66.86 -3.86 -48.97
N GLY A 13 -66.58 -2.61 -48.57
CA GLY A 13 -65.28 -1.99 -48.83
C GLY A 13 -65.05 -0.62 -48.17
N VAL A 14 -65.47 -0.42 -46.92
CA VAL A 14 -64.92 0.69 -46.10
C VAL A 14 -63.57 0.21 -45.58
N VAL A 15 -62.48 0.57 -46.25
CA VAL A 15 -61.13 0.42 -45.70
C VAL A 15 -60.84 1.65 -44.86
N LEU A 16 -60.80 1.40 -43.55
CA LEU A 16 -60.51 2.31 -42.46
C LEU A 16 -59.23 3.12 -42.67
N ALA A 17 -59.38 4.45 -42.65
CA ALA A 17 -58.32 5.36 -42.26
C ALA A 17 -58.14 5.32 -40.72
N PHE A 18 -57.52 4.26 -40.20
CA PHE A 18 -57.08 4.19 -38.79
C PHE A 18 -55.86 3.28 -38.69
N GLY A 19 -54.65 3.85 -38.86
CA GLY A 19 -53.44 3.02 -38.88
C GLY A 19 -52.13 3.74 -38.55
N VAL A 20 -52.14 4.88 -37.83
CA VAL A 20 -50.89 5.58 -37.46
C VAL A 20 -50.80 5.98 -35.97
N THR A 21 -51.85 5.83 -35.16
CA THR A 21 -51.82 6.27 -33.75
C THR A 21 -51.36 5.20 -32.74
N ALA A 22 -51.24 3.93 -33.13
CA ALA A 22 -50.89 2.84 -32.21
C ALA A 22 -49.38 2.66 -31.96
N SER A 23 -48.53 3.17 -32.86
CA SER A 23 -47.06 2.96 -32.78
C SER A 23 -46.37 3.83 -31.72
N GLY A 24 -46.99 4.93 -31.29
CA GLY A 24 -46.43 5.88 -30.31
C GLY A 24 -46.50 5.40 -28.85
N CYS A 25 -47.48 4.56 -28.51
CA CYS A 25 -47.67 4.09 -27.13
C CYS A 25 -46.66 2.98 -26.75
N ALA A 26 -46.28 2.12 -27.70
CA ALA A 26 -45.32 1.05 -27.47
C ALA A 26 -43.88 1.58 -27.32
N SER A 27 -43.49 2.56 -28.14
CA SER A 27 -42.18 3.22 -28.06
C SER A 27 -42.04 4.07 -26.79
N HIS A 28 -43.08 4.82 -26.40
CA HIS A 28 -43.05 5.61 -25.17
C HIS A 28 -42.98 4.74 -23.91
N ARG A 29 -43.63 3.57 -23.89
CA ARG A 29 -43.54 2.61 -22.78
C ARG A 29 -42.15 1.98 -22.71
N PHE A 30 -41.63 1.51 -23.85
CA PHE A 30 -40.28 0.95 -23.94
C PHE A 30 -39.21 1.96 -23.50
N VAL A 31 -39.31 3.22 -23.92
CA VAL A 31 -38.39 4.29 -23.48
C VAL A 31 -38.49 4.53 -21.97
N ARG A 32 -39.71 4.60 -21.42
CA ARG A 32 -39.93 4.80 -19.98
C ARG A 32 -39.35 3.65 -19.14
N ASP A 33 -39.55 2.41 -19.58
CA ASP A 33 -39.05 1.22 -18.87
C ASP A 33 -37.51 1.16 -18.90
N ASN A 34 -36.90 1.53 -20.03
CA ASN A 34 -35.43 1.63 -20.13
C ASN A 34 -34.86 2.78 -19.30
N ILE A 35 -35.53 3.93 -19.24
CA ILE A 35 -35.14 5.07 -18.38
C ILE A 35 -35.14 4.63 -16.91
N ALA A 36 -36.17 3.91 -16.45
CA ALA A 36 -36.22 3.42 -15.07
C ALA A 36 -35.07 2.45 -14.73
N VAL A 37 -34.64 1.63 -15.69
CA VAL A 37 -33.46 0.75 -15.51
C VAL A 37 -32.15 1.54 -15.47
N VAL A 38 -32.05 2.60 -16.27
CA VAL A 38 -30.88 3.50 -16.26
C VAL A 38 -30.83 4.28 -14.94
N ASP A 39 -31.94 4.84 -14.48
CA ASP A 39 -32.04 5.56 -13.21
C ASP A 39 -31.62 4.66 -12.03
N ALA A 40 -32.13 3.42 -11.97
CA ALA A 40 -31.73 2.47 -10.93
C ALA A 40 -30.22 2.14 -10.96
N ARG A 41 -29.59 2.12 -12.14
CA ARG A 41 -28.14 1.93 -12.28
C ARG A 41 -27.35 3.18 -11.88
N VAL A 42 -27.88 4.37 -12.17
CA VAL A 42 -27.30 5.64 -11.74
C VAL A 42 -27.33 5.71 -10.21
N ASP A 43 -28.47 5.46 -9.57
CA ASP A 43 -28.62 5.44 -8.12
C ASP A 43 -27.65 4.44 -7.45
N GLN A 44 -27.54 3.24 -8.02
CA GLN A 44 -26.61 2.22 -7.51
C GLN A 44 -25.14 2.63 -7.69
N THR A 45 -24.81 3.34 -8.76
CA THR A 45 -23.46 3.85 -9.01
C THR A 45 -23.13 4.98 -8.05
N ASP A 46 -24.06 5.91 -7.83
CA ASP A 46 -23.90 7.00 -6.88
C ASP A 46 -23.70 6.49 -5.44
N ALA A 47 -24.46 5.46 -5.04
CA ALA A 47 -24.25 4.79 -3.75
C ALA A 47 -22.87 4.11 -3.64
N ASN A 48 -22.40 3.51 -4.73
CA ASN A 48 -21.06 2.91 -4.77
C ASN A 48 -19.95 3.96 -4.72
N VAL A 49 -20.11 5.09 -5.42
CA VAL A 49 -19.17 6.22 -5.39
C VAL A 49 -19.09 6.80 -3.99
N ALA A 50 -20.23 7.08 -3.35
CA ALA A 50 -20.27 7.60 -1.98
C ALA A 50 -19.58 6.65 -0.97
N ARG A 51 -19.77 5.33 -1.14
CA ARG A 51 -19.08 4.32 -0.31
C ARG A 51 -17.57 4.33 -0.54
N VAL A 52 -17.12 4.39 -1.80
CA VAL A 52 -15.69 4.44 -2.14
C VAL A 52 -15.05 5.71 -1.58
N GLU A 53 -15.68 6.86 -1.78
CA GLU A 53 -15.22 8.15 -1.24
C GLU A 53 -15.13 8.14 0.29
N GLY A 54 -16.14 7.58 0.97
CA GLY A 54 -16.10 7.39 2.43
C GLY A 54 -14.94 6.52 2.88
N THR A 55 -14.75 5.35 2.25
CA THR A 55 -13.64 4.45 2.60
C THR A 55 -12.26 5.02 2.29
N ALA A 56 -12.14 5.77 1.19
CA ALA A 56 -10.90 6.46 0.81
C ALA A 56 -10.58 7.60 1.78
N GLY A 57 -11.60 8.37 2.19
CA GLY A 57 -11.49 9.42 3.20
C GLY A 57 -11.03 8.88 4.54
N GLU A 58 -11.61 7.79 5.02
CA GLU A 58 -11.17 7.11 6.25
C GLU A 58 -9.75 6.56 6.13
N ALA A 59 -9.40 5.94 5.00
CA ALA A 59 -8.05 5.42 4.77
C ALA A 59 -7.01 6.55 4.78
N LEU A 60 -7.32 7.68 4.15
CA LEU A 60 -6.48 8.87 4.15
C LEU A 60 -6.34 9.48 5.56
N GLN A 61 -7.44 9.55 6.31
CA GLN A 61 -7.40 10.02 7.70
C GLN A 61 -6.54 9.11 8.59
N ARG A 62 -6.68 7.79 8.45
CA ARG A 62 -5.84 6.80 9.15
C ARG A 62 -4.37 6.94 8.77
N ALA A 63 -4.06 7.12 7.48
CA ALA A 63 -2.70 7.35 7.00
C ALA A 63 -2.12 8.67 7.55
N ASN A 64 -2.89 9.76 7.53
CA ASN A 64 -2.47 11.05 8.06
C ASN A 64 -2.27 11.03 9.58
N ALA A 65 -3.14 10.33 10.32
CA ALA A 65 -2.99 10.15 11.76
C ALA A 65 -1.74 9.31 12.09
N ALA A 66 -1.51 8.22 11.37
CA ALA A 66 -0.30 7.41 11.51
C ALA A 66 0.97 8.24 11.18
N HIS A 67 0.92 9.05 10.11
CA HIS A 67 2.01 9.94 9.73
C HIS A 67 2.31 10.97 10.82
N LYS A 68 1.29 11.68 11.32
CA LYS A 68 1.44 12.68 12.39
C LYS A 68 1.96 12.08 13.70
N LEU A 69 1.62 10.83 14.00
CA LEU A 69 2.16 10.09 15.15
C LEU A 69 3.63 9.69 14.97
N ALA A 70 4.07 9.47 13.73
CA ALA A 70 5.46 9.15 13.39
C ALA A 70 6.36 10.40 13.35
N GLU A 71 5.86 11.53 12.84
CA GLU A 71 6.59 12.80 12.76
C GLU A 71 7.06 13.31 14.13
N GLY A 72 6.27 13.07 15.20
CA GLY A 72 6.63 13.50 16.55
C GLY A 72 7.64 12.59 17.26
N LYS A 73 8.00 11.44 16.67
CA LYS A 73 8.86 10.44 17.30
C LYS A 73 10.22 10.33 16.64
N PHE A 74 10.36 10.46 15.32
CA PHE A 74 11.65 10.33 14.67
C PHE A 74 12.60 11.48 15.03
N LEU A 75 13.79 11.16 15.53
CA LEU A 75 14.84 12.14 15.82
C LEU A 75 15.89 12.15 14.72
N TYR A 76 16.53 11.01 14.45
CA TYR A 76 17.52 10.83 13.40
C TYR A 76 17.84 9.33 13.20
N GLU A 77 18.51 9.01 12.11
CA GLU A 77 18.97 7.65 11.79
C GLU A 77 20.49 7.59 11.72
N VAL A 78 21.08 6.51 12.25
CA VAL A 78 22.50 6.21 12.13
C VAL A 78 22.65 4.93 11.33
N VAL A 79 23.33 5.00 10.18
CA VAL A 79 23.51 3.85 9.30
C VAL A 79 24.91 3.26 9.43
N LEU A 80 24.97 1.99 9.76
CA LEU A 80 26.18 1.16 9.73
C LEU A 80 26.21 0.38 8.41
N SER A 81 26.60 1.06 7.33
CA SER A 81 26.70 0.51 5.96
C SER A 81 28.10 0.62 5.34
N ASP A 82 29.01 1.30 6.02
CA ASP A 82 30.27 1.73 5.44
C ASP A 82 31.28 0.57 5.32
N ASP A 83 32.23 0.71 4.41
CA ASP A 83 33.26 -0.29 4.08
C ASP A 83 34.13 -0.69 5.29
N SER A 84 34.14 0.17 6.32
CA SER A 84 34.76 0.01 7.64
C SER A 84 33.96 -0.88 8.62
N VAL A 85 32.67 -1.11 8.37
CA VAL A 85 31.72 -1.86 9.22
C VAL A 85 31.01 -2.95 8.42
N LYS A 86 31.79 -3.66 7.61
CA LYS A 86 31.30 -4.80 6.84
C LYS A 86 30.96 -5.94 7.78
N PHE A 87 29.67 -6.19 8.01
CA PHE A 87 29.24 -7.51 8.41
C PHE A 87 29.67 -8.52 7.33
N PRO A 88 30.25 -9.67 7.69
CA PRO A 88 30.56 -10.71 6.72
C PRO A 88 29.30 -11.09 5.94
N VAL A 89 29.46 -11.53 4.69
CA VAL A 89 28.34 -11.94 3.81
C VAL A 89 27.40 -12.92 4.53
N SER A 90 27.97 -13.79 5.39
CA SER A 90 27.26 -14.82 6.16
C SER A 90 27.34 -14.62 7.68
N GLY A 91 27.69 -13.44 8.18
CA GLY A 91 27.99 -13.20 9.60
C GLY A 91 27.29 -12.00 10.22
N ASP A 92 27.20 -12.03 11.54
CA ASP A 92 26.61 -11.02 12.43
C ASP A 92 27.64 -10.38 13.37
N SER A 93 28.91 -10.76 13.26
CA SER A 93 30.00 -10.22 14.06
C SER A 93 30.28 -8.75 13.72
N LEU A 94 30.36 -7.90 14.75
CA LEU A 94 30.79 -6.51 14.62
C LEU A 94 32.31 -6.45 14.42
N SER A 95 32.76 -5.60 13.49
CA SER A 95 34.19 -5.27 13.37
C SER A 95 34.64 -4.35 14.51
N PRO A 96 35.94 -4.31 14.87
CA PRO A 96 36.45 -3.37 15.87
C PRO A 96 36.07 -1.91 15.58
N GLU A 97 36.08 -1.51 14.30
CA GLU A 97 35.66 -0.18 13.87
C GLU A 97 34.16 0.06 14.12
N ALA A 98 33.32 -0.97 13.92
CA ALA A 98 31.89 -0.91 14.23
C ALA A 98 31.65 -0.74 15.72
N GLU A 99 32.38 -1.51 16.53
CA GLU A 99 32.32 -1.42 17.99
C GLU A 99 32.74 -0.04 18.48
N GLN A 100 33.78 0.55 17.89
CA GLN A 100 34.19 1.92 18.21
C GLN A 100 33.08 2.93 17.89
N ARG A 101 32.52 2.91 16.67
CA ARG A 101 31.44 3.83 16.28
C ARG A 101 30.20 3.69 17.15
N LEU A 102 29.82 2.46 17.49
CA LEU A 102 28.71 2.18 18.40
C LEU A 102 29.00 2.66 19.83
N THR A 103 30.25 2.58 20.28
CA THR A 103 30.66 3.11 21.59
C THR A 103 30.52 4.62 21.64
N GLU A 104 31.03 5.34 20.63
CA GLU A 104 30.88 6.79 20.50
C GLU A 104 29.39 7.19 20.43
N PHE A 105 28.59 6.45 19.66
CA PHE A 105 27.16 6.66 19.58
C PHE A 105 26.47 6.48 20.94
N ALA A 106 26.77 5.40 21.67
CA ALA A 106 26.21 5.18 23.01
C ALA A 106 26.63 6.26 24.01
N GLN A 107 27.87 6.76 23.93
CA GLN A 107 28.34 7.88 24.76
C GLN A 107 27.55 9.15 24.48
N ARG A 108 27.33 9.48 23.19
CA ARG A 108 26.52 10.63 22.78
C ARG A 108 25.08 10.53 23.31
N LEU A 109 24.44 9.37 23.18
CA LEU A 109 23.09 9.15 23.71
C LEU A 109 23.03 9.38 25.22
N LYS A 110 24.06 8.95 25.96
CA LYS A 110 24.17 9.17 27.41
C LYS A 110 24.41 10.65 27.74
N SER A 111 25.25 11.37 26.99
CA SER A 111 25.53 12.79 27.24
C SER A 111 24.34 13.70 26.96
N GLU A 112 23.53 13.36 25.96
CA GLU A 112 22.31 14.12 25.66
C GLU A 112 21.25 13.95 26.77
N ASN A 113 21.36 12.91 27.61
CA ASN A 113 20.43 12.57 28.70
C ASN A 113 18.95 12.54 28.26
N ARG A 114 18.71 12.17 27.00
CA ARG A 114 17.36 12.08 26.42
C ARG A 114 16.80 10.67 26.61
N ASN A 115 15.54 10.60 27.01
CA ASN A 115 14.80 9.34 27.05
C ASN A 115 14.33 8.96 25.64
N VAL A 116 15.26 8.49 24.81
CA VAL A 116 14.99 7.99 23.46
C VAL A 116 14.77 6.48 23.44
N TYR A 117 14.01 6.01 22.46
CA TYR A 117 13.88 4.61 22.07
C TYR A 117 14.68 4.36 20.79
N LEU A 118 15.30 3.19 20.66
CA LEU A 118 16.08 2.80 19.49
C LEU A 118 15.37 1.67 18.75
N GLU A 119 15.12 1.86 17.47
CA GLU A 119 14.74 0.78 16.57
C GLU A 119 15.96 0.40 15.72
N ILE A 120 16.42 -0.83 15.87
CA ILE A 120 17.62 -1.36 15.21
C ILE A 120 17.17 -2.24 14.06
N GLN A 121 17.44 -1.79 12.85
CA GLN A 121 16.94 -2.37 11.61
C GLN A 121 18.05 -3.12 10.88
N GLY A 122 17.89 -4.43 10.72
CA GLY A 122 18.83 -5.28 10.00
C GLY A 122 18.46 -5.45 8.53
N HIS A 123 19.44 -5.25 7.65
CA HIS A 123 19.25 -5.41 6.20
C HIS A 123 20.30 -6.36 5.60
N THR A 124 19.91 -6.99 4.50
CA THR A 124 20.78 -7.85 3.69
C THR A 124 20.78 -7.37 2.23
N ASP A 125 21.67 -7.95 1.44
CA ASP A 125 21.49 -7.90 -0.01
C ASP A 125 20.45 -8.95 -0.45
N ALA A 126 20.10 -8.93 -1.73
CA ALA A 126 19.11 -9.85 -2.31
C ALA A 126 19.68 -11.24 -2.68
N THR A 127 20.85 -11.62 -2.16
CA THR A 127 21.44 -12.92 -2.48
C THR A 127 20.83 -14.00 -1.59
N GLY A 128 20.32 -15.07 -2.19
CA GLY A 128 19.77 -16.22 -1.45
C GLY A 128 18.29 -16.07 -1.06
N PRO A 129 17.75 -17.05 -0.30
CA PRO A 129 16.32 -17.10 0.01
C PRO A 129 15.88 -16.02 1.00
N ASP A 130 14.68 -15.46 0.81
CA ASP A 130 14.12 -14.40 1.67
C ASP A 130 14.11 -14.77 3.15
N GLN A 131 13.73 -16.00 3.48
CA GLN A 131 13.72 -16.47 4.87
C GLN A 131 15.13 -16.48 5.51
N VAL A 132 16.16 -16.76 4.72
CA VAL A 132 17.56 -16.73 5.18
C VAL A 132 18.00 -15.29 5.40
N ASN A 133 17.71 -14.41 4.43
CA ASN A 133 17.97 -12.98 4.54
C ASN A 133 17.29 -12.37 5.76
N GLN A 134 16.04 -12.78 6.02
CA GLN A 134 15.30 -12.27 7.14
C GLN A 134 15.89 -12.69 8.49
N ARG A 135 16.33 -13.94 8.62
CA ARG A 135 17.06 -14.40 9.82
C ARG A 135 18.41 -13.70 9.98
N LEU A 136 19.13 -13.48 8.88
CA LEU A 136 20.45 -12.84 8.91
C LEU A 136 20.34 -11.36 9.32
N GLY A 137 19.36 -10.63 8.78
CA GLY A 137 19.08 -9.26 9.22
C GLY A 137 18.74 -9.19 10.72
N GLU A 138 17.93 -10.13 11.23
CA GLU A 138 17.58 -10.20 12.65
C GLU A 138 18.82 -10.43 13.52
N GLN A 139 19.69 -11.37 13.13
CA GLN A 139 20.94 -11.65 13.83
C GLN A 139 21.87 -10.43 13.89
N ARG A 140 21.99 -9.68 12.79
CA ARG A 140 22.78 -8.44 12.74
C ARG A 140 22.21 -7.35 13.64
N ALA A 141 20.89 -7.15 13.61
CA ALA A 141 20.21 -6.20 14.49
C ALA A 141 20.41 -6.58 15.97
N GLU A 142 20.27 -7.87 16.29
CA GLU A 142 20.47 -8.40 17.65
C GLU A 142 21.93 -8.28 18.12
N ALA A 143 22.91 -8.47 17.23
CA ALA A 143 24.32 -8.25 17.55
C ALA A 143 24.58 -6.79 17.97
N VAL A 144 24.03 -5.82 17.23
CA VAL A 144 24.09 -4.40 17.58
C VAL A 144 23.35 -4.13 18.90
N ARG A 145 22.14 -4.68 19.10
CA ARG A 145 21.38 -4.51 20.36
C ARG A 145 22.17 -4.99 21.56
N ARG A 146 22.75 -6.19 21.48
CA ARG A 146 23.57 -6.78 22.56
C ARG A 146 24.82 -5.94 22.82
N PHE A 147 25.48 -5.43 21.78
CA PHE A 147 26.63 -4.55 21.94
C PHE A 147 26.25 -3.24 22.64
N MET A 148 25.20 -2.55 22.17
CA MET A 148 24.68 -1.32 22.77
C MET A 148 24.27 -1.52 24.23
N SER A 149 23.72 -2.70 24.56
CA SER A 149 23.41 -3.06 25.94
C SER A 149 24.65 -3.15 26.83
N ARG A 150 25.75 -3.73 26.34
CA ARG A 150 27.04 -3.74 27.06
C ARG A 150 27.61 -2.33 27.23
N GLN A 151 27.30 -1.40 26.33
CA GLN A 151 27.67 0.01 26.46
C GLN A 151 26.77 0.80 27.44
N GLY A 152 25.78 0.15 28.05
CA GLY A 152 24.93 0.72 29.10
C GLY A 152 23.57 1.25 28.63
N ILE A 153 23.14 0.96 27.39
CA ILE A 153 21.78 1.26 26.94
C ILE A 153 20.84 0.14 27.38
N ALA A 154 19.75 0.47 28.08
CA ALA A 154 18.85 -0.54 28.61
C ALA A 154 18.08 -1.28 27.49
N LEU A 155 17.94 -2.61 27.61
CA LEU A 155 17.30 -3.46 26.59
C LEU A 155 15.85 -3.07 26.29
N ASN A 156 15.11 -2.59 27.29
CA ASN A 156 13.73 -2.14 27.13
C ASN A 156 13.59 -0.85 26.31
N ARG A 157 14.69 -0.15 26.04
CA ARG A 157 14.75 1.03 25.17
C ARG A 157 15.13 0.68 23.73
N MET A 158 15.23 -0.60 23.39
CA MET A 158 15.69 -1.06 22.08
C MET A 158 14.76 -2.15 21.52
N ALA A 159 14.34 -2.00 20.27
CA ALA A 159 13.76 -3.08 19.46
C ALA A 159 14.69 -3.45 18.32
N THR A 160 14.61 -4.70 17.88
CA THR A 160 15.19 -5.18 16.62
C THR A 160 14.08 -5.45 15.63
N ILE A 161 14.33 -5.10 14.38
CA ILE A 161 13.49 -5.44 13.23
C ILE A 161 14.44 -5.89 12.13
N SER A 162 14.08 -6.96 11.44
CA SER A 162 14.74 -7.34 10.19
C SER A 162 13.86 -6.96 9.01
N TYR A 163 14.48 -6.37 7.98
CA TYR A 163 13.85 -6.11 6.69
C TYR A 163 14.38 -7.05 5.60
N GLY A 164 15.33 -7.94 5.92
CA GLY A 164 15.98 -8.80 4.95
C GLY A 164 16.45 -8.01 3.74
N ALA A 165 16.01 -8.43 2.55
CA ALA A 165 16.32 -7.77 1.28
C ALA A 165 15.25 -6.79 0.80
N ASP A 166 14.15 -6.61 1.56
CA ASP A 166 12.93 -5.91 1.10
C ASP A 166 13.06 -4.38 1.08
N ALA A 167 14.09 -3.84 1.74
CA ALA A 167 14.37 -2.40 1.82
C ALA A 167 15.79 -2.05 1.33
N PRO A 168 16.08 -2.21 0.02
CA PRO A 168 17.38 -1.88 -0.56
C PRO A 168 17.56 -0.36 -0.68
N VAL A 169 18.79 0.10 -0.43
CA VAL A 169 19.21 1.51 -0.65
C VAL A 169 20.03 1.67 -1.92
N ALA A 170 20.48 0.55 -2.49
CA ALA A 170 21.26 0.53 -3.72
C ALA A 170 20.90 -0.69 -4.61
N PRO A 171 21.25 -0.68 -5.91
CA PRO A 171 21.00 -1.80 -6.79
C PRO A 171 21.72 -3.09 -6.38
N ASN A 172 21.00 -4.21 -6.24
CA ASN A 172 21.58 -5.52 -5.89
C ASN A 172 22.35 -6.20 -7.03
N ASN A 173 22.33 -5.64 -8.24
CA ASN A 173 23.03 -6.18 -9.40
C ASN A 173 24.55 -5.87 -9.39
N THR A 174 25.00 -4.87 -8.64
CA THR A 174 26.43 -4.53 -8.50
C THR A 174 27.00 -5.03 -7.19
N ARG A 175 28.31 -5.32 -7.15
CA ARG A 175 29.00 -5.69 -5.90
C ARG A 175 28.88 -4.58 -4.85
N ASP A 176 29.05 -3.34 -5.30
CA ASP A 176 29.05 -2.16 -4.43
C ASP A 176 27.65 -1.88 -3.88
N GLY A 177 26.61 -1.99 -4.71
CA GLY A 177 25.23 -1.83 -4.26
C GLY A 177 24.81 -2.92 -3.28
N ARG A 178 25.21 -4.19 -3.49
CA ARG A 178 25.02 -5.24 -2.49
C ARG A 178 25.75 -4.93 -1.18
N ALA A 179 26.96 -4.35 -1.24
CA ALA A 179 27.68 -3.95 -0.04
C ALA A 179 26.93 -2.88 0.77
N GLN A 180 26.37 -1.88 0.09
CA GLN A 180 25.55 -0.83 0.74
C GLN A 180 24.26 -1.39 1.35
N ASN A 181 23.66 -2.42 0.74
CA ASN A 181 22.44 -3.05 1.27
C ASN A 181 22.69 -3.91 2.51
N ARG A 182 23.88 -4.50 2.67
CA ARG A 182 24.27 -5.23 3.89
C ARG A 182 24.61 -4.25 5.02
N ARG A 183 23.58 -3.68 5.65
CA ARG A 183 23.70 -2.63 6.65
C ARG A 183 22.85 -2.91 7.89
N VAL A 184 23.15 -2.19 8.96
CA VAL A 184 22.23 -2.01 10.10
C VAL A 184 21.94 -0.53 10.26
N ALA A 185 20.67 -0.15 10.30
CA ALA A 185 20.26 1.22 10.61
C ALA A 185 19.76 1.28 12.06
N ILE A 186 20.10 2.36 12.76
CA ILE A 186 19.60 2.63 14.11
C ILE A 186 18.76 3.89 14.02
N VAL A 187 17.46 3.72 14.13
CA VAL A 187 16.48 4.81 14.15
C VAL A 187 16.28 5.24 15.59
N VAL A 188 16.53 6.51 15.86
CA VAL A 188 16.37 7.10 17.19
C VAL A 188 15.00 7.77 17.26
N LEU A 189 14.22 7.36 18.26
CA LEU A 189 12.85 7.81 18.48
C LEU A 189 12.72 8.52 19.84
N SER A 190 11.86 9.54 19.97
CA SER A 190 11.55 10.23 21.24
C SER A 190 10.34 9.66 21.96
#